data_AF-A0ABC9BM10-F1
#
_entry.id   AF-A0ABC9BM10-F1
#
_cell.length_a   1.000
_cell.length_b   1.000
_cell.length_c   1.000
_cell.angle_alpha   90.00
_cell.angle_beta   90.00
_cell.angle_gamma   90.00
#
_symmetry.space_group_name_H-M   'P 1'
#
loop_
_entity.id
_entity.type
_entity.pdbx_description
1 polymer ?
#
loop_
_entity_poly.entity_id
_entity_poly.type
_entity_poly.pdbx_seq_one_letter_code
_entity_poly.pdbx_strand_id
1 'polypeptide(L)' 'MEHRYGAKDFERSKDTSLLPPGTFYLTKVDSMYRSFYNKKASDDIAAGGKIKVSNGIANGI' A
#
# COMPACT_ATOMS: atom_id res chain seq x y z
N MET A 1 2.39 9.44 19.01
CA MET A 1 1.97 8.17 18.35
C MET A 1 0.93 7.40 19.17
N GLU A 2 0.78 7.69 20.48
CA GLU A 2 -0.08 6.93 21.40
C GLU A 2 -1.59 7.08 21.21
N HIS A 3 -2.13 8.27 20.87
CA HIS A 3 -3.59 8.47 20.86
C HIS A 3 -4.37 7.67 19.81
N ARG A 4 -3.69 6.97 18.88
CA ARG A 4 -4.33 6.16 17.85
C ARG A 4 -4.18 4.65 18.08
N TYR A 5 -3.44 4.25 19.10
CA TYR A 5 -3.36 2.83 19.47
C TYR A 5 -4.66 2.43 20.17
N GLY A 6 -5.38 1.46 19.58
CA GLY A 6 -6.68 1.01 20.08
C GLY A 6 -7.89 1.84 19.63
N ALA A 7 -7.67 2.92 18.86
CA ALA A 7 -8.77 3.64 18.24
C ALA A 7 -9.46 2.77 17.16
N LYS A 8 -10.76 2.96 17.00
CA LYS A 8 -11.60 2.31 15.98
C LYS A 8 -12.56 3.33 15.39
N ASP A 9 -13.18 2.98 14.26
CA ASP A 9 -14.13 3.86 13.59
C ASP A 9 -13.51 5.20 13.14
N PHE A 10 -12.42 5.10 12.36
CA PHE A 10 -11.75 6.28 11.83
C PHE A 10 -11.27 6.07 10.39
N GLU A 11 -11.27 7.16 9.62
CA GLU A 11 -10.64 7.24 8.29
C GLU A 11 -9.31 7.97 8.40
N ARG A 12 -8.28 7.46 7.73
CA ARG A 12 -6.95 8.08 7.67
C ARG A 12 -6.90 9.03 6.47
N SER A 13 -6.25 10.18 6.67
CA SER A 13 -6.01 11.16 5.59
C SER A 13 -5.34 10.49 4.38
N LYS A 14 -5.80 10.85 3.19
CA LYS A 14 -5.42 10.24 1.91
C LYS A 14 -4.11 10.79 1.34
N ASP A 15 -3.42 11.67 2.06
CA ASP A 15 -2.11 12.14 1.64
C ASP A 15 -1.11 10.98 1.68
N THR A 16 -0.78 10.49 0.48
CA THR A 16 0.13 9.37 0.23
C THR A 16 1.31 9.79 -0.65
N SER A 17 1.47 11.11 -0.82
CA SER A 17 2.46 11.74 -1.67
C SER A 17 3.89 11.37 -1.27
N LEU A 18 4.13 11.23 0.04
CA LEU A 18 5.42 10.84 0.61
C LEU A 18 5.68 9.33 0.59
N LEU A 19 4.69 8.51 0.23
CA LEU A 19 4.86 7.07 0.18
C LEU A 19 5.48 6.67 -1.17
N PRO A 20 6.45 5.75 -1.16
CA PRO A 20 6.95 5.16 -2.40
C PRO A 20 5.82 4.49 -3.21
N PRO A 21 5.91 4.48 -4.56
CA PRO A 21 4.99 3.73 -5.41
C PRO A 21 4.94 2.25 -4.99
N GLY A 22 3.74 1.66 -5.00
CA GLY A 22 3.54 0.27 -4.58
C GLY A 22 3.48 0.00 -3.08
N THR A 23 3.68 1.02 -2.22
CA THR A 23 3.51 0.88 -0.76
C THR A 23 2.04 0.65 -0.39
N PHE A 24 1.80 -0.33 0.49
CA PHE A 24 0.50 -0.51 1.12
C PHE A 24 0.33 0.44 2.31
N TYR A 25 -0.83 1.07 2.42
CA TYR A 25 -1.14 2.01 3.49
C TYR A 25 -2.56 1.77 4.02
N LEU A 26 -2.75 2.07 5.31
CA LEU A 26 -4.03 1.94 5.99
C LEU A 26 -4.97 3.08 5.56
N THR A 27 -6.16 2.76 5.09
CA THR A 27 -7.17 3.74 4.68
C THR A 27 -8.16 4.02 5.80
N LYS A 28 -8.68 2.98 6.46
CA LYS A 28 -9.65 3.12 7.55
C LYS A 28 -9.63 1.92 8.48
N VAL A 29 -10.13 2.14 9.69
CA VAL A 29 -10.42 1.10 10.67
C VAL A 29 -11.89 1.23 11.02
N ASP A 30 -12.66 0.15 10.86
CA ASP A 30 -14.09 0.16 11.22
C ASP A 30 -14.30 -0.04 12.72
N SER A 31 -15.55 0.09 13.18
CA SER A 31 -15.95 -0.14 14.57
C SER A 31 -15.69 -1.55 15.08
N MET A 32 -15.42 -2.51 14.18
CA MET A 32 -15.07 -3.90 14.47
C MET A 32 -13.55 -4.13 14.43
N TYR A 33 -12.74 -3.08 14.43
CA TYR A 33 -11.27 -3.12 14.37
C TYR A 33 -10.70 -3.73 13.08
N ARG A 34 -11.50 -3.85 12.02
CA ARG A 34 -11.00 -4.36 10.74
C ARG A 34 -10.23 -3.26 10.04
N SER A 35 -8.97 -3.55 9.74
CA SER A 35 -8.07 -2.65 9.05
C SER A 35 -8.20 -2.83 7.53
N PHE A 36 -8.48 -1.74 6.83
CA PHE A 36 -8.56 -1.73 5.38
C PHE A 36 -7.32 -1.06 4.80
N TYR A 37 -6.72 -1.69 3.80
CA TYR A 37 -5.50 -1.21 3.16
C TYR A 37 -5.76 -0.92 1.70
N ASN A 38 -5.01 0.03 1.16
CA ASN A 38 -4.90 0.26 -0.26
C ASN A 38 -3.42 0.31 -0.66
N LYS A 39 -3.13 0.15 -1.95
CA LYS A 39 -1.78 0.22 -2.51
C LYS A 39 -1.62 1.54 -3.25
N LYS A 40 -0.55 2.30 -2.97
CA LYS A 40 -0.24 3.48 -3.78
C LYS A 40 0.06 3.01 -5.20
N ALA A 41 -0.50 3.70 -6.20
CA ALA A 41 -0.21 3.43 -7.60
C ALA A 41 1.32 3.29 -7.79
N SER A 42 1.73 2.14 -8.30
CA SER A 42 3.08 1.96 -8.80
C SER A 42 3.08 2.58 -10.19
N ASP A 43 4.08 3.40 -10.53
CA ASP A 43 4.26 3.94 -11.88
C ASP A 43 4.30 2.84 -12.96
N ASP A 44 4.44 1.58 -12.56
CA ASP A 44 4.56 0.44 -13.46
C ASP A 44 3.22 -0.17 -13.91
N ILE A 45 2.12 -0.11 -13.13
CA ILE A 45 0.87 -0.79 -13.51
C ILE A 45 -0.34 -0.06 -12.90
N ALA A 46 -0.87 0.93 -13.61
CA ALA A 46 -2.28 1.26 -13.49
C ALA A 46 -3.10 0.10 -14.06
N ALA A 47 -3.93 -0.52 -13.22
CA ALA A 47 -5.04 -1.42 -13.57
C ALA A 47 -4.70 -2.65 -14.47
N GLY A 48 -4.52 -3.82 -13.84
CA GLY A 48 -4.82 -5.12 -14.48
C GLY A 48 -3.87 -5.63 -15.58
N GLY A 49 -2.73 -4.99 -15.81
CA GLY A 49 -1.74 -5.41 -16.81
C GLY A 49 -0.82 -6.52 -16.30
N LYS A 50 -0.67 -7.58 -17.10
CA LYS A 50 0.17 -8.77 -16.84
C LYS A 50 1.62 -8.37 -16.52
N ILE A 51 2.15 -8.81 -15.38
CA ILE A 51 3.57 -8.69 -15.05
C ILE A 51 4.35 -9.59 -16.03
N LYS A 52 5.08 -9.01 -16.99
CA LYS A 52 6.11 -9.74 -17.74
C LYS A 52 7.35 -9.79 -16.86
N VAL A 53 7.50 -10.86 -16.07
CA VAL A 53 8.75 -11.08 -15.33
C VAL A 53 9.78 -11.58 -16.33
N SER A 54 10.70 -10.73 -16.77
CA SER A 54 11.93 -11.18 -17.41
C SER A 54 12.90 -11.54 -16.29
N ASN A 55 13.06 -12.83 -16.02
CA ASN A 55 14.06 -13.33 -15.09
C ASN A 55 15.45 -13.20 -15.75
N GLY A 56 16.08 -12.04 -15.58
CA GLY A 56 17.46 -11.82 -15.99
C GLY A 56 18.39 -12.63 -15.09
N ILE A 57 18.89 -13.75 -15.59
CA ILE A 57 20.02 -14.50 -15.03
C ILE A 57 21.26 -13.57 -15.01
N ALA A 58 21.52 -12.96 -13.86
CA ALA A 58 22.75 -12.22 -13.62
C ALA A 58 23.65 -13.07 -12.73
N ASN A 59 24.59 -13.79 -13.35
CA ASN A 59 25.94 -14.09 -12.86
C ASN A 59 26.70 -14.88 -13.94
N GLY A 60 27.26 -14.17 -14.92
CA GLY A 60 28.61 -14.45 -15.42
C GLY A 60 29.52 -13.44 -14.70
N ILE A 61 30.70 -13.77 -14.21
CA ILE A 61 31.86 -14.45 -14.83
C ILE A 61 32.59 -15.24 -13.74
#